data_AF-A0A8J6H9E9-F1
#
_entry.id   AF-A0A8J6H9E9-F1
#
_cell.length_a   1.000
_cell.length_b   1.000
_cell.length_c   1.000
_cell.angle_alpha   90.00
_cell.angle_beta   90.00
_cell.angle_gamma   90.00
#
_symmetry.space_group_name_H-M   'P 1'
#
loop_
_entity.id
_entity.type
_entity.pdbx_description
1 polymer ?
#
loop_
_entity_poly.entity_id
_entity_poly.type
_entity_poly.pdbx_seq_one_letter_code
_entity_poly.pdbx_strand_id
1 'polypeptide(L)'
;MNFADNGRHLAEQDYNICMRQEEDMCSIAYEPCHDNSFRISPNNNANPSEDTGSGDGAEPRTDDECSDKIVLPCDSDDLLMPSDAGPGSCNLVHCGGSLCPAGESPCRIESSTTPFTVGVHFGPNAREESPDDNLGMCLNYEQLPCNV
;
A
#
# COMPACT_ATOMS: atom_id res chain seq x y z
N MET A 1 -7.53 7.98 -21.76
CA MET A 1 -6.58 6.88 -21.56
C MET A 1 -5.94 7.09 -20.19
N ASN A 2 -5.68 6.04 -19.42
CA ASN A 2 -5.16 6.12 -18.05
C ASN A 2 -3.63 5.99 -17.98
N PHE A 3 -2.98 6.17 -19.12
CA PHE A 3 -1.55 6.00 -19.33
C PHE A 3 -1.08 7.04 -20.33
N ALA A 4 0.15 7.52 -20.16
CA ALA A 4 0.85 8.36 -21.12
C ALA A 4 1.33 7.54 -22.33
N ASP A 5 1.72 8.21 -23.42
CA ASP A 5 2.15 7.56 -24.67
C ASP A 5 3.38 6.63 -24.51
N ASN A 6 4.12 6.77 -23.41
CA ASN A 6 5.24 5.91 -23.02
C ASN A 6 4.84 4.71 -22.14
N GLY A 7 3.54 4.49 -21.91
CA GLY A 7 3.02 3.40 -21.08
C GLY A 7 3.10 3.64 -19.57
N ARG A 8 3.52 4.83 -19.12
CA ARG A 8 3.52 5.20 -17.69
C ARG A 8 2.11 5.58 -17.22
N HIS A 9 1.79 5.29 -15.97
CA HIS A 9 0.57 5.80 -15.34
C HIS A 9 0.57 7.33 -15.31
N LEU A 10 -0.60 7.93 -15.47
CA LEU A 10 -0.78 9.38 -15.34
C LEU A 10 -0.64 9.76 -13.85
N ALA A 11 0.04 10.87 -13.58
CA ALA A 11 0.13 11.45 -12.24
C ALA A 11 -1.22 12.02 -11.78
N GLU A 12 -1.38 12.22 -10.47
CA GLU A 12 -2.60 12.74 -9.82
C GLU A 12 -3.86 11.91 -10.13
N GLN A 13 -3.70 10.59 -10.14
CA GLN A 13 -4.79 9.67 -10.48
C GLN A 13 -5.08 8.68 -9.37
N ASP A 14 -6.37 8.53 -9.10
CA ASP A 14 -6.92 7.51 -8.21
C ASP A 14 -7.55 6.38 -9.02
N TYR A 15 -7.11 5.15 -8.76
CA TYR A 15 -7.69 3.95 -9.33
C TYR A 15 -8.20 3.04 -8.22
N ASN A 16 -9.33 2.39 -8.48
CA ASN A 16 -9.85 1.33 -7.62
C ASN A 16 -9.89 0.03 -8.44
N ILE A 17 -9.20 -0.98 -7.95
CA ILE A 17 -9.28 -2.34 -8.49
C ILE A 17 -10.34 -3.06 -7.67
N CYS A 18 -11.43 -3.48 -8.30
CA CYS A 18 -12.51 -4.20 -7.65
C CYS A 18 -12.46 -5.68 -8.04
N MET A 19 -12.25 -6.56 -7.07
CA MET A 19 -12.36 -7.99 -7.25
C MET A 19 -13.73 -8.46 -6.81
N ARG A 20 -14.39 -9.24 -7.66
CA ARG A 20 -15.66 -9.88 -7.32
C ARG A 20 -15.40 -11.00 -6.31
N GLN A 21 -16.16 -11.00 -5.23
CA GLN A 21 -16.23 -12.11 -4.29
C GLN A 21 -16.95 -13.30 -4.95
N GLU A 22 -16.30 -14.45 -4.98
CA GLU A 22 -16.88 -15.70 -5.45
C GLU A 22 -17.74 -16.37 -4.36
N GLU A 23 -18.63 -17.27 -4.77
CA GLU A 23 -19.45 -18.04 -3.84
C GLU A 23 -18.55 -18.86 -2.89
N ASP A 24 -18.94 -18.94 -1.61
CA ASP A 24 -18.20 -19.58 -0.52
C ASP A 24 -16.81 -19.00 -0.20
N MET A 25 -16.42 -17.85 -0.79
CA MET A 25 -15.20 -17.13 -0.44
C MET A 25 -15.50 -15.97 0.51
N CYS A 26 -14.84 -15.89 1.67
CA CYS A 26 -15.08 -14.85 2.68
C CYS A 26 -13.90 -13.91 2.89
N SER A 27 -12.72 -14.23 2.36
CA SER A 27 -11.53 -13.40 2.53
C SER A 27 -10.66 -13.42 1.29
N ILE A 28 -9.70 -12.52 1.23
CA ILE A 28 -8.74 -12.39 0.14
C ILE A 28 -7.33 -12.18 0.72
N ALA A 29 -6.36 -12.86 0.13
CA ALA A 29 -4.96 -12.73 0.47
C ALA A 29 -4.20 -12.08 -0.69
N TYR A 30 -3.32 -11.14 -0.39
CA TYR A 30 -2.45 -10.47 -1.36
C TYR A 30 -0.98 -10.78 -1.06
N GLU A 31 -0.23 -11.12 -2.12
CA GLU A 31 1.20 -11.39 -2.04
C GLU A 31 1.92 -10.70 -3.21
N PRO A 32 3.16 -10.21 -3.03
CA PRO A 32 3.94 -9.71 -4.15
C PRO A 32 4.24 -10.85 -5.14
N CYS A 33 4.17 -10.56 -6.43
CA CYS A 33 4.48 -11.55 -7.47
C CYS A 33 5.93 -12.09 -7.38
N HIS A 34 6.87 -11.27 -6.92
CA HIS A 34 8.28 -11.60 -6.66
C HIS A 34 8.96 -10.50 -5.82
N ASP A 35 10.15 -10.74 -5.29
CA ASP A 35 10.85 -9.80 -4.36
C ASP A 35 11.01 -8.37 -4.89
N ASN A 36 11.12 -8.21 -6.21
CA ASN A 36 11.25 -6.90 -6.87
C ASN A 36 9.96 -6.42 -7.57
N SER A 37 8.79 -6.95 -7.17
CA SER A 37 7.51 -6.68 -7.83
C SER A 37 6.73 -5.54 -7.20
N PHE A 38 7.29 -4.89 -6.17
CA PHE A 38 6.66 -3.80 -5.45
C PHE A 38 7.65 -2.65 -5.29
N ARG A 39 7.48 -1.58 -6.07
CA ARG A 39 8.22 -0.32 -5.97
C ARG A 39 7.29 0.82 -6.35
N ILE A 40 6.61 1.35 -5.35
CA ILE A 40 5.66 2.47 -5.49
C ILE A 40 6.21 3.64 -4.68
N SER A 41 6.59 4.72 -5.34
CA SER A 41 7.36 5.83 -4.76
C SER A 41 8.75 5.41 -4.28
N PRO A 42 9.81 6.21 -4.52
CA PRO A 42 10.96 6.15 -3.64
C PRO A 42 10.45 6.52 -2.25
N ASN A 43 10.80 5.73 -1.23
CA ASN A 43 10.68 6.21 0.13
C ASN A 43 11.54 7.47 0.21
N ASN A 44 10.92 8.64 0.42
CA ASN A 44 11.63 9.89 0.68
C ASN A 44 12.35 9.87 2.05
N ASN A 45 12.78 8.69 2.53
CA ASN A 45 13.76 8.55 3.62
C ASN A 45 15.20 8.87 3.16
N ALA A 46 15.34 9.66 2.09
CA ALA A 46 16.58 10.34 1.72
C ALA A 46 16.62 11.78 2.25
N ASN A 47 15.85 12.11 3.28
CA ASN A 47 16.14 13.21 4.19
C ASN A 47 15.80 12.79 5.63
N PRO A 48 16.77 12.47 6.51
CA PRO A 48 16.62 12.97 7.86
C PRO A 48 16.64 14.49 7.70
N SER A 49 15.49 15.14 7.79
CA SER A 49 15.47 16.60 7.85
C SER A 49 16.25 16.99 9.11
N GLU A 50 17.52 17.34 8.93
CA GLU A 50 18.29 18.08 9.91
C GLU A 50 17.52 19.39 10.18
N ASP A 51 17.08 19.53 11.43
CA ASP A 51 16.83 20.76 12.18
C ASP A 51 16.13 21.94 11.46
N THR A 52 14.85 22.19 11.81
CA THR A 52 14.38 23.48 12.37
C THR A 52 12.86 23.43 12.60
N GLY A 53 12.44 23.49 13.87
CA GLY A 53 11.08 23.90 14.22
C GLY A 53 10.53 23.33 15.52
N SER A 54 10.82 23.97 16.66
CA SER A 54 10.00 23.80 17.87
C SER A 54 8.60 24.36 17.62
N GLY A 55 7.61 23.47 17.53
CA GLY A 55 6.19 23.82 17.52
C GLY A 55 5.36 22.65 18.04
N ASP A 56 4.74 22.83 19.20
CA ASP A 56 3.75 21.92 19.78
C ASP A 56 2.60 21.64 18.80
N GLY A 57 2.27 20.36 18.63
CA GLY A 57 0.91 19.91 18.30
C GLY A 57 0.59 19.66 16.83
N ALA A 58 0.98 18.49 16.33
CA ALA A 58 0.13 17.55 15.60
C ALA A 58 1.00 16.34 15.20
N GLU A 59 0.74 15.17 15.79
CA GLU A 59 1.28 13.91 15.29
C GLU A 59 0.92 13.81 13.79
N PRO A 60 1.89 13.67 12.87
CA PRO A 60 1.58 13.48 11.48
C PRO A 60 0.91 12.12 11.37
N ARG A 61 -0.35 12.13 10.91
CA ARG A 61 -0.99 10.89 10.49
C ARG A 61 -0.11 10.32 9.39
N THR A 62 0.37 9.10 9.57
CA THR A 62 1.24 8.34 8.66
C THR A 62 0.63 8.12 7.26
N ASP A 63 -0.55 8.66 6.98
CA ASP A 63 -1.27 8.63 5.70
C ASP A 63 -0.77 9.64 4.65
N ASP A 64 0.01 10.65 5.07
CA ASP A 64 0.49 11.77 4.23
C ASP A 64 1.97 11.63 3.77
N GLU A 65 2.67 10.55 4.13
CA GLU A 65 4.12 10.45 3.89
C GLU A 65 4.49 9.90 2.50
N CYS A 66 3.56 9.25 1.81
CA CYS A 66 3.78 8.64 0.50
C CYS A 66 2.95 9.30 -0.60
N SER A 67 3.66 9.82 -1.62
CA SER A 67 3.07 10.42 -2.83
C SER A 67 2.31 9.37 -3.63
N ASP A 68 2.97 8.25 -3.93
CA ASP A 68 2.33 7.10 -4.57
C ASP A 68 2.10 6.01 -3.52
N LYS A 69 0.88 5.46 -3.46
CA LYS A 69 0.50 4.47 -2.45
C LYS A 69 -0.57 3.51 -2.94
N ILE A 70 -0.56 2.31 -2.36
CA ILE A 70 -1.64 1.33 -2.46
C ILE A 70 -2.38 1.27 -1.11
N VAL A 71 -3.69 1.08 -1.18
CA VAL A 71 -4.57 0.93 -0.04
C VAL A 71 -5.19 -0.47 -0.07
N LEU A 72 -4.85 -1.30 0.91
CA LEU A 72 -5.39 -2.65 1.08
C LEU A 72 -6.34 -2.65 2.28
N PRO A 73 -7.67 -2.73 2.08
CA PRO A 73 -8.61 -2.77 3.19
C PRO A 73 -8.31 -4.00 4.01
N CYS A 74 -8.24 -3.86 5.32
CA CYS A 74 -8.06 -4.98 6.22
C CYS A 74 -8.90 -4.80 7.48
N ASP A 75 -9.19 -5.92 8.10
CA ASP A 75 -10.04 -6.02 9.27
C ASP A 75 -9.20 -5.76 10.53
N SER A 76 -8.78 -4.52 10.72
CA SER A 76 -8.26 -4.08 12.01
C SER A 76 -9.42 -3.54 12.84
N ASP A 77 -9.75 -4.20 13.95
CA ASP A 77 -10.59 -3.66 15.02
C ASP A 77 -9.86 -2.49 15.71
N ASP A 78 -9.68 -1.37 15.00
CA ASP A 78 -9.18 -0.13 15.57
C ASP A 78 -10.32 0.65 16.20
N LEU A 79 -10.82 0.13 17.32
CA LEU A 79 -11.70 0.93 18.17
C LEU A 79 -11.08 1.38 19.48
N LEU A 80 -10.03 0.76 20.06
CA LEU A 80 -9.47 1.21 21.36
C LEU A 80 -8.04 0.71 21.72
N MET A 81 -7.07 0.54 20.82
CA MET A 81 -5.73 0.02 21.23
C MET A 81 -4.56 0.96 20.89
N PRO A 82 -3.88 1.55 21.89
CA PRO A 82 -2.75 2.44 21.65
C PRO A 82 -1.52 1.64 21.20
N SER A 83 -0.99 2.01 20.04
CA SER A 83 0.43 2.06 19.65
C SER A 83 1.43 1.17 20.43
N ASP A 84 1.20 -0.14 20.46
CA ASP A 84 2.23 -1.15 20.68
C ASP A 84 2.01 -2.25 19.63
N ALA A 85 2.58 -2.01 18.45
CA ALA A 85 2.48 -2.86 17.27
C ALA A 85 3.07 -4.25 17.54
N GLY A 86 2.22 -5.14 18.05
CA GLY A 86 2.45 -6.58 17.98
C GLY A 86 2.40 -7.06 16.53
N PRO A 87 3.00 -8.23 16.23
CA PRO A 87 2.87 -8.85 14.91
C PRO A 87 1.38 -9.12 14.65
N GLY A 88 0.82 -8.46 13.63
CA GLY A 88 -0.61 -8.50 13.32
C GLY A 88 -1.32 -7.14 13.26
N SER A 89 -0.62 -6.02 13.45
CA SER A 89 -1.18 -4.71 13.06
C SER A 89 -1.22 -4.60 11.54
N CYS A 90 -2.40 -4.69 10.95
CA CYS A 90 -2.55 -4.44 9.52
C CYS A 90 -2.44 -2.95 9.23
N ASN A 91 -1.48 -2.56 8.40
CA ASN A 91 -1.39 -1.22 7.85
C ASN A 91 -2.26 -1.14 6.59
N LEU A 92 -3.18 -0.18 6.53
CA LEU A 92 -4.07 0.03 5.40
C LEU A 92 -3.32 0.59 4.17
N VAL A 93 -2.22 1.33 4.38
CA VAL A 93 -1.50 2.06 3.33
C VAL A 93 -0.09 1.49 3.15
N HIS A 94 0.26 1.10 1.92
CA HIS A 94 1.61 0.61 1.58
C HIS A 94 2.26 1.44 0.47
N CYS A 95 3.56 1.67 0.61
CA CYS A 95 4.41 2.40 -0.32
C CYS A 95 5.88 2.00 -0.11
N GLY A 96 6.77 2.45 -0.98
CA GLY A 96 8.19 2.14 -0.99
C GLY A 96 8.53 0.90 -1.80
N GLY A 97 9.63 0.24 -1.43
CA GLY A 97 10.23 -0.88 -2.16
C GLY A 97 9.82 -2.28 -1.72
N SER A 98 8.88 -2.42 -0.77
CA SER A 98 8.35 -3.72 -0.34
C SER A 98 6.94 -3.56 0.21
N LEU A 99 6.07 -4.54 -0.06
CA LEU A 99 4.73 -4.61 0.52
C LEU A 99 4.79 -4.87 2.05
N CYS A 100 5.79 -5.63 2.49
CA CYS A 100 6.05 -5.97 3.90
C CYS A 100 7.44 -5.45 4.32
N PRO A 101 7.55 -4.20 4.80
CA PRO A 101 8.84 -3.61 5.17
C PRO A 101 9.48 -4.27 6.40
N ALA A 102 8.69 -4.96 7.24
CA ALA A 102 9.17 -5.67 8.43
C ALA A 102 9.99 -6.95 8.11
N GLY A 103 10.16 -7.30 6.82
CA GLY A 103 10.86 -8.52 6.42
C GLY A 103 10.08 -9.80 6.71
N GLU A 104 8.76 -9.69 6.86
CA GLU A 104 7.87 -10.83 7.07
C GLU A 104 7.86 -11.71 5.81
N SER A 105 8.20 -13.00 5.99
CA SER A 105 8.24 -13.98 4.92
C SER A 105 7.47 -15.24 5.34
N PRO A 106 6.44 -15.67 4.59
CA PRO A 106 5.93 -15.05 3.36
C PRO A 106 5.23 -13.71 3.60
N CYS A 107 5.45 -12.73 2.72
CA CYS A 107 4.75 -11.44 2.75
C CYS A 107 3.33 -11.65 2.21
N ARG A 108 2.37 -11.89 3.12
CA ARG A 108 0.97 -12.20 2.81
C ARG A 108 0.04 -11.33 3.65
N ILE A 109 -0.79 -10.53 3.00
CA ILE A 109 -1.77 -9.64 3.65
C ILE A 109 -3.15 -10.21 3.41
N GLU A 110 -3.83 -10.59 4.48
CA GLU A 110 -5.19 -11.15 4.43
C GLU A 110 -6.24 -10.12 4.86
N SER A 111 -7.40 -10.16 4.21
CA SER A 111 -8.52 -9.28 4.50
C SER A 111 -9.87 -9.97 4.31
N SER A 112 -10.75 -9.79 5.29
CA SER A 112 -12.18 -10.17 5.26
C SER A 112 -13.09 -9.00 4.85
N THR A 113 -12.54 -7.82 4.58
CA THR A 113 -13.35 -6.63 4.28
C THR A 113 -13.98 -6.70 2.89
N THR A 114 -15.31 -6.71 2.82
CA THR A 114 -16.07 -6.68 1.57
C THR A 114 -16.59 -5.27 1.26
N PRO A 115 -16.59 -4.81 -0.02
CA PRO A 115 -16.09 -5.52 -1.20
C PRO A 115 -14.56 -5.62 -1.24
N PHE A 116 -14.03 -6.65 -1.90
CA PHE A 116 -12.58 -6.79 -2.10
C PHE A 116 -12.09 -5.74 -3.08
N THR A 117 -11.54 -4.65 -2.56
CA THR A 117 -11.04 -3.53 -3.35
C THR A 117 -9.59 -3.21 -3.02
N VAL A 118 -8.84 -2.77 -4.01
CA VAL A 118 -7.49 -2.25 -3.83
C VAL A 118 -7.45 -0.83 -4.37
N GLY A 119 -7.16 0.14 -3.49
CA GLY A 119 -6.99 1.53 -3.88
C GLY A 119 -5.58 1.77 -4.38
N VAL A 120 -5.43 2.53 -5.46
CA VAL A 120 -4.13 2.95 -5.99
C VAL A 120 -4.17 4.44 -6.17
N HIS A 121 -3.25 5.13 -5.52
CA HIS A 121 -3.13 6.58 -5.59
C HIS A 121 -1.76 6.91 -6.19
N PHE A 122 -1.77 7.67 -7.28
CA PHE A 122 -0.58 8.30 -7.84
C PHE A 122 -0.62 9.78 -7.49
N GLY A 123 0.41 10.24 -6.78
CA GLY A 123 0.52 11.60 -6.33
C GLY A 123 0.90 12.58 -7.45
N PRO A 124 1.14 13.86 -7.10
CA PRO A 124 1.57 14.87 -8.05
C PRO A 124 2.90 14.48 -8.69
N ASN A 125 3.11 14.88 -9.95
CA ASN A 125 4.25 14.50 -10.77
C ASN A 125 5.56 14.43 -9.95
N ALA A 126 5.99 13.22 -9.61
CA ALA A 126 7.36 12.99 -9.21
C ALA A 126 8.24 13.46 -10.39
N ARG A 127 9.39 14.06 -10.07
CA ARG A 127 10.45 14.34 -11.06
C ARG A 127 10.62 13.13 -11.98
N GLU A 128 11.10 13.32 -13.20
CA GLU A 128 11.52 12.18 -14.04
C GLU A 128 12.61 11.39 -13.31
N GLU A 129 12.17 10.42 -12.52
CA GLU A 129 13.02 9.42 -11.89
C GLU A 129 13.29 8.31 -12.89
N SER A 130 14.33 7.54 -12.61
CA SER A 130 14.69 6.45 -13.51
C SER A 130 13.52 5.46 -13.61
N PRO A 131 13.23 4.90 -14.78
CA PRO A 131 12.19 3.87 -14.94
C PRO A 131 12.39 2.67 -14.01
N ASP A 132 13.62 2.45 -13.52
CA ASP A 132 13.99 1.35 -12.64
C ASP A 132 13.61 1.60 -11.16
N ASP A 133 13.34 2.86 -10.80
CA ASP A 133 12.97 3.27 -9.44
C ASP A 133 11.44 3.22 -9.20
N ASN A 134 10.64 3.35 -10.26
CA ASN A 134 9.17 3.31 -10.22
C ASN A 134 8.62 2.20 -11.13
N LEU A 135 8.89 0.95 -10.75
CA LEU A 135 8.41 -0.24 -11.47
C LEU A 135 6.90 -0.46 -11.29
N GLY A 136 6.29 0.20 -10.30
CA GLY A 136 4.90 0.01 -9.92
C GLY A 136 4.73 -1.20 -9.01
N MET A 137 3.61 -1.90 -9.16
CA MET A 137 3.31 -3.07 -8.34
C MET A 137 2.72 -4.21 -9.13
N CYS A 138 3.03 -5.42 -8.68
CA CYS A 138 2.38 -6.66 -9.07
C CYS A 138 2.02 -7.42 -7.81
N LEU A 139 0.73 -7.72 -7.66
CA LEU A 139 0.16 -8.50 -6.59
C LEU A 139 -0.52 -9.74 -7.17
N ASN A 140 -0.23 -10.90 -6.57
CA ASN A 140 -1.07 -12.07 -6.67
C ASN A 140 -2.19 -11.94 -5.64
N TYR A 141 -3.42 -12.31 -6.03
CA TYR A 141 -4.53 -12.39 -5.10
C TYR A 141 -5.10 -13.81 -5.07
N GLU A 142 -5.46 -14.28 -3.88
CA GLU A 142 -6.12 -15.56 -3.65
C GLU A 142 -7.36 -15.33 -2.79
N GLN A 143 -8.53 -15.76 -3.25
CA GLN A 143 -9.73 -15.75 -2.42
C GLN A 143 -9.74 -16.98 -1.52
N LEU A 144 -10.03 -16.78 -0.24
CA LEU A 144 -10.05 -17.80 0.78
C LEU A 144 -11.48 -18.21 1.13
N PRO A 145 -11.72 -19.51 1.32
CA PRO A 145 -13.05 -20.00 1.66
C PRO A 145 -13.48 -19.48 3.03
N CYS A 146 -14.79 -19.38 3.22
CA CYS A 146 -15.37 -19.13 4.54
C CYS A 146 -14.97 -20.25 5.52
N ASN A 147 -14.36 -19.90 6.64
CA ASN A 147 -14.13 -20.85 7.73
C ASN A 147 -15.49 -21.30 8.27
N VAL A 148 -15.87 -22.55 8.00
CA VAL A 148 -17.09 -23.21 8.53
C VAL A 148 -16.87 -23.78 9.92
#